data_AF-A0A2V4DN33-F1
#
_entry.id   AF-A0A2V4DN33-F1
#
_cell.length_a   1.000
_cell.length_b   1.000
_cell.length_c   1.000
_cell.angle_alpha   90.00
_cell.angle_beta   90.00
_cell.angle_gamma   90.00
#
_symmetry.space_group_name_H-M   'P 1'
#
loop_
_entity.id
_entity.type
_entity.pdbx_description
1 polymer ?
#
loop_
_entity_poly.entity_id
_entity_poly.type
_entity_poly.pdbx_seq_one_letter_code
_entity_poly.pdbx_strand_id
1 'polypeptide(L)'
;MLLQKINRKFYSQAEEGGEAGSGSSSISPEIQAMIDKASDEKTLGLKNKNSELLGKLKDTTEKLKQFEGIDPDAVKAILQRFSDDEEAKLISAGKIDEVLSKRTERYRNEFDKKLKAEQEKADNAQKKAEKYSSIVLSNKMTSAALKAGALPEALEDISLRAKGMFVLSDDGEAVAVGQDGEPLLGKDGKTPLTPQEWVESLKDNAPHLFPKAEGTGGGGHKSGGSNLVRSKMTSLEKHNYIQKYGQQAYLKLPKE
;
A
#
# COMPACT_ATOMS: atom_id res chain seq x y z
N MET A 1 -32.58 12.05 3.63
CA MET A 1 -33.91 11.66 3.10
C MET A 1 -33.98 10.27 2.44
N LEU A 2 -32.91 9.44 2.42
CA LEU A 2 -33.00 8.05 1.91
C LEU A 2 -33.14 6.99 3.02
N LEU A 3 -32.51 7.18 4.18
CA LEU A 3 -32.54 6.22 5.29
C LEU A 3 -33.87 6.20 6.08
N GLN A 4 -34.67 7.27 6.03
CA GLN A 4 -36.02 7.28 6.60
C GLN A 4 -37.09 6.66 5.68
N LYS A 5 -36.84 6.53 4.36
CA LYS A 5 -37.79 5.91 3.42
C LYS A 5 -37.67 4.38 3.38
N ILE A 6 -36.52 3.82 3.74
CA ILE A 6 -36.31 2.37 3.74
C ILE A 6 -36.89 1.72 5.00
N ASN A 7 -36.71 2.33 6.18
CA ASN A 7 -37.29 1.79 7.43
C ASN A 7 -38.80 1.99 7.57
N ARG A 8 -39.43 2.88 6.79
CA ARG A 8 -40.91 3.03 6.80
C ARG A 8 -41.64 2.02 5.92
N LYS A 9 -40.94 1.31 5.03
CA LYS A 9 -41.57 0.31 4.14
C LYS A 9 -41.63 -1.09 4.77
N PHE A 10 -40.84 -1.36 5.81
CA PHE A 10 -40.75 -2.66 6.47
C PHE A 10 -41.42 -2.74 7.84
N TYR A 11 -41.93 -1.63 8.39
CA TYR A 11 -42.59 -1.61 9.71
C TYR A 11 -44.04 -1.09 9.72
N SER A 12 -44.63 -0.73 8.57
CA SER A 12 -46.00 -0.20 8.49
C SER A 12 -47.06 -1.22 8.05
N GLN A 13 -46.80 -2.52 8.18
CA GLN A 13 -47.80 -3.54 7.88
C GLN A 13 -47.82 -4.63 8.96
N ALA A 14 -47.63 -4.20 10.21
CA ALA A 14 -47.76 -5.04 11.40
C ALA A 14 -48.97 -4.68 12.27
N GLU A 15 -49.75 -3.65 11.94
CA GLU A 15 -50.99 -3.31 12.66
C GLU A 15 -52.06 -2.79 11.67
N GLU A 16 -52.91 -3.68 11.19
CA GLU A 16 -54.37 -3.52 11.02
C GLU A 16 -54.90 -4.73 10.25
N GLY A 17 -55.89 -5.41 10.82
CA GLY A 17 -56.41 -6.68 10.31
C GLY A 17 -57.12 -6.56 8.96
N GLY A 18 -57.12 -7.65 8.19
CA GLY A 18 -57.89 -7.73 6.95
C GLY A 18 -57.41 -8.82 6.00
N GLU A 19 -58.18 -9.88 5.96
CA GLU A 19 -58.17 -11.10 5.14
C GLU A 19 -57.82 -10.98 3.63
N ALA A 20 -57.23 -12.07 3.13
CA ALA A 20 -57.17 -12.58 1.74
C ALA A 20 -56.06 -12.07 0.77
N GLY A 21 -55.27 -13.04 0.25
CA GLY A 21 -54.63 -12.90 -1.07
C GLY A 21 -53.29 -13.62 -1.29
N SER A 22 -53.31 -14.95 -1.38
CA SER A 22 -52.20 -15.79 -1.88
C SER A 22 -51.83 -15.41 -3.33
N GLY A 23 -50.55 -15.09 -3.57
CA GLY A 23 -49.99 -14.73 -4.88
C GLY A 23 -48.58 -15.29 -5.06
N SER A 24 -48.47 -16.62 -5.04
CA SER A 24 -47.24 -17.36 -5.37
C SER A 24 -46.82 -17.08 -6.81
N SER A 25 -45.68 -16.42 -6.99
CA SER A 25 -44.99 -16.38 -8.29
C SER A 25 -44.30 -17.74 -8.45
N SER A 26 -44.99 -18.71 -9.07
CA SER A 26 -44.43 -20.04 -9.30
C SER A 26 -43.25 -19.95 -10.27
N ILE A 27 -42.03 -20.05 -9.73
CA ILE A 27 -40.82 -20.29 -10.50
C ILE A 27 -41.03 -21.60 -11.26
N SER A 28 -40.97 -21.56 -12.60
CA SER A 28 -41.08 -22.77 -13.42
C SER A 28 -39.98 -23.78 -12.99
N PRO A 29 -40.26 -25.09 -12.95
CA PRO A 29 -39.27 -26.12 -12.57
C PRO A 29 -37.93 -25.99 -13.31
N GLU A 30 -37.95 -25.55 -14.57
CA GLU A 30 -36.74 -25.29 -15.36
C GLU A 30 -35.90 -24.11 -14.83
N ILE A 31 -36.56 -23.03 -14.40
CA ILE A 31 -35.88 -21.86 -13.83
C ILE A 31 -35.30 -22.21 -12.46
N GLN A 32 -36.02 -23.00 -11.66
CA GLN A 32 -35.53 -23.49 -10.38
C GLN A 32 -34.28 -24.38 -10.56
N ALA A 33 -34.31 -25.29 -11.53
CA ALA A 33 -33.16 -26.13 -11.86
C ALA A 33 -31.94 -25.32 -12.32
N MET A 34 -32.13 -24.24 -13.08
CA MET A 34 -31.03 -23.33 -13.46
C MET A 34 -30.47 -22.55 -12.27
N ILE A 35 -31.32 -22.12 -11.34
CA ILE A 35 -30.90 -21.44 -10.11
C ILE A 35 -30.10 -22.39 -9.22
N ASP A 36 -30.59 -23.61 -9.02
CA ASP A 36 -29.92 -24.62 -8.20
C ASP A 36 -28.57 -25.02 -8.81
N LYS A 37 -28.51 -25.22 -10.12
CA LYS A 37 -27.25 -25.50 -10.83
C LYS A 37 -26.25 -24.37 -10.71
N ALA A 38 -26.66 -23.11 -10.90
CA ALA A 38 -25.79 -21.96 -10.77
C ALA A 38 -25.34 -21.73 -9.31
N SER A 39 -26.20 -22.03 -8.33
CA SER A 39 -25.89 -21.99 -6.90
C SER A 39 -24.89 -23.09 -6.53
N ASP A 40 -25.07 -24.30 -7.04
CA ASP A 40 -24.16 -25.41 -6.84
C ASP A 40 -22.80 -25.14 -7.48
N GLU A 41 -22.74 -24.66 -8.73
CA GLU A 41 -21.49 -24.28 -9.38
C GLU A 41 -20.72 -23.20 -8.59
N LYS A 42 -21.43 -22.17 -8.09
CA LYS A 42 -20.82 -21.12 -7.26
C LYS A 42 -20.39 -21.60 -5.88
N THR A 43 -21.08 -22.59 -5.30
CA THR A 43 -20.78 -23.11 -3.95
C THR A 43 -19.88 -24.36 -3.96
N LEU A 44 -19.62 -24.97 -5.11
CA LEU A 44 -18.83 -26.21 -5.24
C LEU A 44 -17.41 -26.03 -4.70
N GLY A 45 -16.74 -24.94 -5.05
CA GLY A 45 -15.40 -24.62 -4.53
C GLY A 45 -15.38 -24.42 -3.01
N LEU A 46 -16.44 -23.86 -2.45
CA LEU A 46 -16.60 -23.69 -1.00
C LEU A 46 -16.89 -25.03 -0.31
N LYS A 47 -17.76 -25.87 -0.89
CA LYS A 47 -18.08 -27.21 -0.39
C LYS A 47 -16.84 -28.11 -0.37
N ASN A 48 -16.04 -28.09 -1.43
CA ASN A 48 -14.78 -28.85 -1.51
C ASN A 48 -13.78 -28.41 -0.43
N LYS A 49 -13.52 -27.10 -0.30
CA LYS A 49 -12.64 -26.57 0.75
C LYS A 49 -13.15 -26.88 2.15
N ASN A 50 -14.46 -26.80 2.38
CA ASN A 50 -15.05 -27.13 3.67
C ASN A 50 -14.86 -28.61 4.02
N SER A 51 -15.05 -29.51 3.05
CA SER A 51 -14.77 -30.94 3.25
C SER A 51 -13.30 -31.21 3.56
N GLU A 52 -12.38 -30.57 2.82
CA GLU A 52 -10.93 -30.68 3.07
C GLU A 52 -10.55 -30.15 4.47
N LEU A 53 -11.07 -28.99 4.87
CA LEU A 53 -10.82 -28.40 6.18
C LEU A 53 -11.37 -29.28 7.31
N LEU A 54 -12.56 -29.85 7.15
CA LEU A 54 -13.13 -30.79 8.12
C LEU A 54 -12.30 -32.07 8.22
N GLY A 55 -11.77 -32.57 7.11
CA GLY A 55 -10.81 -33.69 7.10
C GLY A 55 -9.56 -33.35 7.90
N LYS A 56 -8.89 -32.24 7.57
CA LYS A 56 -7.70 -31.77 8.29
C LYS A 56 -7.97 -31.52 9.77
N LEU A 57 -9.14 -31.00 10.12
CA LEU A 57 -9.53 -30.75 11.51
C LEU A 57 -9.68 -32.07 12.27
N LYS A 58 -10.32 -33.08 11.68
CA LYS A 58 -10.43 -34.42 12.28
C LYS A 58 -9.06 -35.05 12.47
N ASP A 59 -8.21 -35.06 11.45
CA ASP A 59 -6.85 -35.60 11.53
C ASP A 59 -6.02 -34.88 12.61
N THR A 60 -6.15 -33.55 12.70
CA THR A 60 -5.46 -32.74 13.72
C THR A 60 -6.01 -33.04 15.11
N THR A 61 -7.33 -33.20 15.25
CA THR A 61 -7.98 -33.53 16.52
C THR A 61 -7.58 -34.92 17.00
N GLU A 62 -7.53 -35.92 16.12
CA GLU A 62 -7.03 -37.28 16.46
C GLU A 62 -5.56 -37.25 16.87
N LYS A 63 -4.73 -36.46 16.19
CA LYS A 63 -3.34 -36.23 16.61
C LYS A 63 -3.23 -35.46 17.91
N LEU A 64 -4.16 -34.58 18.26
CA LEU A 64 -4.13 -33.86 19.54
C LEU A 64 -4.59 -34.74 20.70
N LYS A 65 -5.51 -35.68 20.47
CA LYS A 65 -5.93 -36.68 21.48
C LYS A 65 -4.76 -37.52 22.00
N GLN A 66 -3.75 -37.81 21.19
CA GLN A 66 -2.55 -38.53 21.67
C GLN A 66 -1.71 -37.71 22.66
N PHE A 67 -1.95 -36.40 22.75
CA PHE A 67 -1.33 -35.47 23.70
C PHE A 67 -2.29 -35.02 24.80
N GLU A 68 -3.57 -35.45 24.79
CA GLU A 68 -4.51 -35.17 25.88
C GLU A 68 -3.99 -35.78 27.18
N GLY A 69 -3.85 -34.94 28.22
CA GLY A 69 -3.28 -35.33 29.51
C GLY A 69 -1.76 -35.18 29.63
N ILE A 70 -1.06 -34.86 28.54
CA ILE A 70 0.36 -34.47 28.58
C ILE A 70 0.45 -32.95 28.67
N ASP A 71 0.81 -32.44 29.84
CA ASP A 71 1.10 -31.02 30.00
C ASP A 71 2.49 -30.70 29.40
N PRO A 72 2.57 -29.86 28.35
CA PRO A 72 3.84 -29.53 27.70
C PRO A 72 4.84 -28.84 28.64
N ASP A 73 4.38 -28.12 29.66
CA ASP A 73 5.27 -27.48 30.62
C ASP A 73 5.75 -28.48 31.67
N ALA A 74 4.92 -29.45 32.07
CA ALA A 74 5.36 -30.58 32.88
C ALA A 74 6.40 -31.45 32.16
N VAL A 75 6.23 -31.70 30.86
CA VAL A 75 7.21 -32.44 30.04
C VAL A 75 8.55 -31.69 29.97
N LYS A 76 8.54 -30.38 29.74
CA LYS A 76 9.77 -29.57 29.79
C LYS A 76 10.44 -29.66 31.15
N ALA A 77 9.68 -29.58 32.25
CA ALA A 77 10.21 -29.67 33.60
C ALA A 77 10.82 -31.05 33.89
N ILE A 78 10.21 -32.13 33.42
CA ILE A 78 10.74 -33.50 33.54
C ILE A 78 12.03 -33.66 32.74
N LEU A 79 12.06 -33.17 31.49
CA LEU A 79 13.25 -33.21 30.64
C LEU A 79 14.41 -32.40 31.25
N GLN A 80 14.10 -31.25 31.85
CA GLN A 80 15.09 -30.42 32.53
C GLN A 80 15.67 -31.13 33.76
N ARG A 81 14.82 -31.74 34.60
CA ARG A 81 15.28 -32.56 35.74
C ARG A 81 16.14 -33.74 35.32
N PHE A 82 15.78 -34.44 34.24
CA PHE A 82 16.61 -35.53 33.71
C PHE A 82 17.99 -35.05 33.26
N SER A 83 18.06 -33.90 32.59
CA SER A 83 19.33 -33.26 32.22
C SER A 83 20.16 -32.89 33.45
N ASP A 84 19.52 -32.34 34.48
CA ASP A 84 20.19 -31.94 35.72
C ASP A 84 20.70 -33.16 36.51
N ASP A 85 19.94 -34.26 36.51
CA ASP A 85 20.32 -35.53 37.15
C ASP A 85 21.48 -36.23 36.41
N GLU A 86 21.51 -36.19 35.07
CA GLU A 86 22.66 -36.64 34.29
C GLU A 86 23.91 -35.80 34.57
N GLU A 87 23.77 -34.48 34.63
CA GLU A 87 24.86 -33.59 35.01
C GLU A 87 25.33 -33.89 36.44
N ALA A 88 24.43 -34.12 37.40
CA ALA A 88 24.78 -34.49 38.77
C ALA A 88 25.54 -35.83 38.85
N LYS A 89 25.15 -36.82 38.03
CA LYS A 89 25.89 -38.09 37.89
C LYS A 89 27.28 -37.89 37.31
N LEU A 90 27.43 -37.03 36.30
CA LEU A 90 28.75 -36.72 35.73
C LEU A 90 29.64 -35.95 36.71
N ILE A 91 29.06 -35.03 37.49
CA ILE A 91 29.77 -34.30 38.56
C ILE A 91 30.24 -35.26 39.65
N SER A 92 29.37 -36.14 40.14
CA SER A 92 29.73 -37.16 41.15
C SER A 92 30.72 -38.20 40.64
N ALA A 93 30.73 -38.46 39.33
CA ALA A 93 31.76 -39.28 38.67
C ALA A 93 33.07 -38.53 38.36
N GLY A 94 33.19 -37.26 38.73
CA GLY A 94 34.39 -36.43 38.52
C GLY A 94 34.61 -35.95 37.07
N LYS A 95 33.63 -36.13 36.18
CA LYS A 95 33.70 -35.77 34.75
C LYS A 95 33.25 -34.33 34.50
N ILE A 96 33.91 -33.37 35.15
CA ILE A 96 33.53 -31.96 35.10
C ILE A 96 33.66 -31.36 33.69
N ASP A 97 34.67 -31.77 32.92
CA ASP A 97 34.88 -31.27 31.55
C ASP A 97 33.71 -31.63 30.60
N GLU A 98 33.14 -32.82 30.76
CA GLU A 98 32.00 -33.28 29.97
C GLU A 98 30.73 -32.47 30.29
N VAL A 99 30.52 -32.13 31.57
CA VAL A 99 29.43 -31.25 32.01
C VAL A 99 29.61 -29.84 31.47
N LEU A 100 30.84 -29.31 31.51
CA LEU A 100 31.13 -27.98 31.01
C LEU A 100 30.92 -27.90 29.49
N SER A 101 31.31 -28.93 28.74
CA SER A 101 31.03 -29.04 27.31
C SER A 101 29.52 -29.07 27.03
N LYS A 102 28.77 -29.95 27.70
CA LYS A 102 27.30 -30.06 27.54
C LYS A 102 26.59 -28.75 27.87
N ARG A 103 26.96 -28.07 28.96
CA ARG A 103 26.42 -26.75 29.32
C ARG A 103 26.76 -25.69 28.28
N THR A 104 28.00 -25.67 27.80
CA THR A 104 28.44 -24.70 26.80
C THR A 104 27.68 -24.88 25.49
N GLU A 105 27.49 -26.13 25.04
CA GLU A 105 26.68 -26.43 23.84
C GLU A 105 25.21 -26.06 24.03
N ARG A 106 24.60 -26.37 25.18
CA ARG A 106 23.24 -25.96 25.51
C ARG A 106 23.10 -24.43 25.44
N TYR A 107 24.00 -23.70 26.08
CA TYR A 107 23.99 -22.24 26.05
C TYR A 107 24.18 -21.68 24.64
N ARG A 108 25.14 -22.19 23.86
CA ARG A 108 25.31 -21.79 22.45
C ARG A 108 24.02 -21.97 21.65
N ASN A 109 23.40 -23.15 21.76
CA ASN A 109 22.14 -23.43 21.07
C ASN A 109 20.99 -22.53 21.53
N GLU A 110 20.89 -22.22 22.82
CA GLU A 110 19.90 -21.27 23.34
C GLU A 110 20.15 -19.84 22.87
N PHE A 111 21.40 -19.38 22.88
CA PHE A 111 21.78 -18.06 22.38
C PHE A 111 21.52 -17.94 20.88
N ASP A 112 21.88 -18.94 20.08
CA ASP A 112 21.61 -18.95 18.64
C ASP A 112 20.10 -18.88 18.36
N LYS A 113 19.28 -19.60 19.13
CA LYS A 113 17.82 -19.51 19.04
C LYS A 113 17.31 -18.12 19.38
N LYS A 114 17.79 -17.52 20.48
CA LYS A 114 17.40 -16.16 20.89
C LYS A 114 17.84 -15.13 19.87
N LEU A 115 19.06 -15.24 19.33
CA LEU A 115 19.60 -14.34 18.33
C LEU A 115 18.78 -14.40 17.04
N LYS A 116 18.46 -15.59 16.55
CA LYS A 116 17.58 -15.75 15.38
C LYS A 116 16.20 -15.17 15.63
N ALA A 117 15.59 -15.47 16.78
CA ALA A 117 14.27 -14.95 17.12
C ALA A 117 14.27 -13.41 17.20
N GLU A 118 15.33 -12.81 17.74
CA GLU A 118 15.43 -11.35 17.83
C GLU A 118 15.73 -10.72 16.47
N GLN A 119 16.56 -11.36 15.64
CA GLN A 119 16.80 -10.93 14.26
C GLN A 119 15.52 -10.98 13.43
N GLU A 120 14.73 -12.05 13.53
CA GLU A 120 13.42 -12.14 12.85
C GLU A 120 12.45 -11.06 13.32
N LYS A 121 12.44 -10.71 14.62
CA LYS A 121 11.63 -9.58 15.12
C LYS A 121 12.11 -8.26 14.56
N ALA A 122 13.42 -8.02 14.53
CA ALA A 122 14.01 -6.80 13.99
C ALA A 122 13.68 -6.65 12.51
N ASP A 123 13.85 -7.71 11.71
CA ASP A 123 13.50 -7.72 10.28
C ASP A 123 12.00 -7.46 10.05
N ASN A 124 11.14 -8.08 10.86
CA ASN A 124 9.70 -7.86 10.79
C ASN A 124 9.30 -6.43 11.18
N ALA A 125 9.94 -5.87 12.21
CA ALA A 125 9.74 -4.48 12.63
C ALA A 125 10.19 -3.51 11.54
N GLN A 126 11.36 -3.74 10.93
CA GLN A 126 11.87 -2.94 9.82
C GLN A 126 10.92 -2.98 8.62
N LYS A 127 10.50 -4.17 8.17
CA LYS A 127 9.53 -4.30 7.06
C LYS A 127 8.22 -3.59 7.34
N LYS A 128 7.74 -3.65 8.59
CA LYS A 128 6.51 -2.94 9.01
C LYS A 128 6.72 -1.43 9.00
N ALA A 129 7.87 -0.94 9.46
CA ALA A 129 8.23 0.48 9.44
C ALA A 129 8.36 1.00 8.01
N GLU A 130 9.04 0.29 7.11
CA GLU A 130 9.14 0.62 5.67
C GLU A 130 7.76 0.69 5.02
N LYS A 131 6.90 -0.31 5.27
CA LYS A 131 5.52 -0.32 4.77
C LYS A 131 4.72 0.87 5.31
N TYR A 132 4.81 1.15 6.60
CA TYR A 132 4.09 2.27 7.20
C TYR A 132 4.58 3.62 6.64
N SER A 133 5.91 3.80 6.55
CA SER A 133 6.53 4.98 5.95
C SER A 133 6.03 5.19 4.51
N SER A 134 6.00 4.14 3.69
CA SER A 134 5.48 4.22 2.31
C SER A 134 4.00 4.66 2.24
N ILE A 135 3.17 4.17 3.16
CA ILE A 135 1.73 4.53 3.23
C ILE A 135 1.58 5.98 3.67
N VAL A 136 2.30 6.41 4.70
CA VAL A 136 2.27 7.78 5.21
C VAL A 136 2.73 8.76 4.13
N LEU A 137 3.84 8.46 3.46
CA LEU A 137 4.36 9.27 2.36
C LEU A 137 3.37 9.35 1.20
N SER A 138 2.79 8.22 0.79
CA SER A 138 1.77 8.18 -0.26
C SER A 138 0.53 9.02 0.10
N ASN A 139 0.08 8.96 1.36
CA ASN A 139 -1.04 9.77 1.84
C ASN A 139 -0.71 11.27 1.89
N LYS A 140 0.49 11.64 2.38
CA LYS A 140 0.97 13.04 2.38
C LYS A 140 1.07 13.56 0.94
N MET A 141 1.59 12.75 0.02
CA MET A 141 1.72 13.12 -1.39
C MET A 141 0.36 13.28 -2.07
N THR A 142 -0.56 12.34 -1.87
CA THR A 142 -1.93 12.43 -2.38
C THR A 142 -2.66 13.66 -1.83
N SER A 143 -2.52 13.95 -0.54
CA SER A 143 -3.10 15.15 0.07
C SER A 143 -2.53 16.43 -0.53
N ALA A 144 -1.21 16.50 -0.74
CA ALA A 144 -0.56 17.62 -1.39
C ALA A 144 -1.03 17.79 -2.86
N ALA A 145 -1.11 16.71 -3.61
CA ALA A 145 -1.62 16.68 -4.99
C ALA A 145 -3.05 17.22 -5.09
N LEU A 146 -3.95 16.74 -4.23
CA LEU A 146 -5.33 17.21 -4.18
C LEU A 146 -5.42 18.70 -3.82
N LYS A 147 -4.65 19.15 -2.82
CA LYS A 147 -4.59 20.58 -2.43
C LYS A 147 -4.06 21.46 -3.56
N ALA A 148 -3.10 20.97 -4.34
CA ALA A 148 -2.56 21.69 -5.49
C ALA A 148 -3.51 21.68 -6.70
N GLY A 149 -4.60 20.90 -6.66
CA GLY A 149 -5.58 20.79 -7.74
C GLY A 149 -5.19 19.79 -8.84
N ALA A 150 -4.42 18.75 -8.51
CA ALA A 150 -4.12 17.68 -9.46
C ALA A 150 -5.39 16.92 -9.89
N LEU A 151 -5.37 16.37 -11.10
CA LEU A 151 -6.46 15.51 -11.59
C LEU A 151 -6.53 14.22 -10.78
N PRO A 152 -7.73 13.67 -10.46
CA PRO A 152 -7.87 12.39 -9.79
C PRO A 152 -7.13 11.24 -10.49
N GLU A 153 -7.15 11.24 -11.82
CA GLU A 153 -6.47 10.24 -12.67
C GLU A 153 -4.95 10.36 -12.63
N ALA A 154 -4.42 11.54 -12.23
CA ALA A 154 -2.98 11.80 -12.15
C ALA A 154 -2.38 11.48 -10.77
N LEU A 155 -3.20 11.19 -9.75
CA LEU A 155 -2.72 10.95 -8.37
C LEU A 155 -1.74 9.78 -8.28
N GLU A 156 -2.00 8.70 -9.04
CA GLU A 156 -1.12 7.53 -9.08
C GLU A 156 0.21 7.86 -9.77
N ASP A 157 0.19 8.62 -10.88
CA ASP A 157 1.42 9.04 -11.57
C ASP A 157 2.26 10.00 -10.70
N ILE A 158 1.62 10.95 -10.00
CA ILE A 158 2.30 11.84 -9.05
C ILE A 158 2.94 11.02 -7.92
N SER A 159 2.21 10.05 -7.36
CA SER A 159 2.73 9.17 -6.31
C SER A 159 3.90 8.31 -6.80
N LEU A 160 3.85 7.82 -8.04
CA LEU A 160 4.92 7.03 -8.64
C LEU A 160 6.17 7.88 -8.88
N ARG A 161 6.01 9.11 -9.37
CA ARG A 161 7.12 10.07 -9.56
C ARG A 161 7.78 10.47 -8.24
N ALA A 162 7.00 10.55 -7.16
CA ALA A 162 7.50 10.84 -5.82
C ALA A 162 8.27 9.68 -5.18
N LYS A 163 8.08 8.46 -5.70
CA LYS A 163 8.63 7.24 -5.10
C LYS A 163 10.16 7.27 -5.14
N GLY A 164 10.79 7.09 -3.98
CA GLY A 164 12.24 7.13 -3.83
C GLY A 164 12.85 8.53 -3.77
N MET A 165 12.06 9.59 -4.00
CA MET A 165 12.50 10.97 -3.78
C MET A 165 12.21 11.46 -2.37
N PHE A 166 11.21 10.89 -1.69
CA PHE A 166 10.81 11.30 -0.35
C PHE A 166 11.07 10.21 0.67
N VAL A 167 11.56 10.62 1.84
CA VAL A 167 11.69 9.79 3.04
C VAL A 167 10.94 10.44 4.20
N LEU A 168 10.59 9.63 5.19
CA LEU A 168 9.98 10.11 6.41
C LEU A 168 11.10 10.43 7.42
N SER A 169 11.13 11.65 7.95
CA SER A 169 12.03 12.02 9.05
C SER A 169 11.60 11.36 10.36
N ASP A 170 12.47 11.42 11.38
CA ASP A 170 12.17 10.94 12.73
C ASP A 170 10.94 11.63 13.34
N ASP A 171 10.69 12.89 12.95
CA ASP A 171 9.52 13.67 13.36
C ASP A 171 8.23 13.30 12.60
N GLY A 172 8.31 12.36 11.64
CA GLY A 172 7.17 11.96 10.81
C GLY A 172 6.88 12.92 9.63
N GLU A 173 7.82 13.79 9.28
CA GLU A 173 7.69 14.71 8.15
C GLU A 173 8.26 14.15 6.85
N ALA A 174 7.62 14.49 5.73
CA ALA A 174 8.06 14.02 4.42
C ALA A 174 9.13 14.97 3.87
N VAL A 175 10.34 14.45 3.71
CA VAL A 175 11.53 15.20 3.32
C VAL A 175 12.02 14.67 1.97
N ALA A 176 12.21 15.56 0.99
CA ALA A 176 12.81 15.15 -0.27
C ALA A 176 14.32 14.93 -0.10
N VAL A 177 14.85 13.84 -0.67
CA VAL A 177 16.26 13.47 -0.66
C VAL A 177 16.79 13.28 -2.09
N GLY A 178 18.04 13.69 -2.30
CA GLY A 178 18.76 13.55 -3.56
C GLY A 178 19.29 12.13 -3.77
N GLN A 179 19.97 11.90 -4.89
CA GLN A 179 20.60 10.61 -5.20
C GLN A 179 21.75 10.25 -4.26
N ASP A 180 22.35 11.26 -3.63
CA ASP A 180 23.40 11.18 -2.62
C ASP A 180 22.85 10.94 -1.20
N GLY A 181 21.52 10.97 -1.03
CA GLY A 181 20.87 10.88 0.28
C GLY A 181 20.80 12.22 1.03
N GLU A 182 21.28 13.31 0.43
CA GLU A 182 21.22 14.64 1.04
C GLU A 182 19.82 15.25 0.88
N PRO A 183 19.30 15.99 1.87
CA PRO A 183 18.02 16.66 1.75
C PRO A 183 18.02 17.68 0.59
N LEU A 184 17.07 17.54 -0.35
CA LEU A 184 16.85 18.55 -1.38
C LEU A 184 16.19 19.76 -0.72
N LEU A 185 16.74 20.95 -0.91
CA LEU A 185 16.19 22.17 -0.30
C LEU A 185 15.00 22.71 -1.10
N GLY A 186 14.03 23.26 -0.38
CA GLY A 186 12.85 23.92 -0.92
C GLY A 186 13.15 25.30 -1.49
N LYS A 187 12.08 26.05 -1.81
CA LYS A 187 12.19 27.38 -2.44
C LYS A 187 12.88 28.41 -1.54
N ASP A 188 12.89 28.17 -0.23
CA ASP A 188 13.50 29.05 0.78
C ASP A 188 15.03 28.84 0.93
N GLY A 189 15.59 27.79 0.31
CA GLY A 189 17.00 27.43 0.41
C GLY A 189 17.48 27.07 1.82
N LYS A 190 16.57 26.76 2.74
CA LYS A 190 16.88 26.46 4.15
C LYS A 190 16.18 25.21 4.67
N THR A 191 14.92 25.03 4.31
CA THR A 191 14.15 23.85 4.70
C THR A 191 14.17 22.80 3.59
N PRO A 192 14.05 21.52 3.92
CA PRO A 192 13.91 20.50 2.90
C PRO A 192 12.62 20.68 2.11
N LEU A 193 12.69 20.37 0.82
CA LEU A 193 11.58 20.43 -0.11
C LEU A 193 10.46 19.52 0.36
N THR A 194 9.29 20.14 0.60
CA THR A 194 8.09 19.45 1.06
C THR A 194 7.31 18.85 -0.10
N PRO A 195 6.43 17.85 0.15
CA PRO A 195 5.53 17.31 -0.88
C PRO A 195 4.67 18.40 -1.56
N GLN A 196 4.24 19.41 -0.80
CA GLN A 196 3.42 20.49 -1.34
C GLN A 196 4.19 21.34 -2.35
N GLU A 197 5.39 21.81 -1.99
CA GLU A 197 6.22 22.60 -2.89
C GLU A 197 6.67 21.81 -4.12
N TRP A 198 6.96 20.52 -3.94
CA TRP A 198 7.32 19.65 -5.05
C TRP A 198 6.15 19.46 -6.02
N VAL A 199 4.95 19.16 -5.52
CA VAL A 199 3.74 19.07 -6.35
C VAL A 199 3.46 20.39 -7.06
N GLU A 200 3.65 21.53 -6.40
CA GLU A 200 3.51 22.84 -7.05
C GLU A 200 4.48 22.99 -8.23
N SER A 201 5.73 22.51 -8.10
CA SER A 201 6.71 22.52 -9.20
C SER A 201 6.31 21.63 -10.38
N LEU A 202 5.43 20.63 -10.16
CA LEU A 202 4.90 19.81 -11.25
C LEU A 202 3.95 20.60 -12.17
N LYS A 203 3.39 21.73 -11.74
CA LYS A 203 2.57 22.57 -12.62
C LYS A 203 3.38 23.10 -13.81
N ASP A 204 4.65 23.38 -13.59
CA ASP A 204 5.57 23.87 -14.62
C ASP A 204 6.20 22.70 -15.40
N ASN A 205 6.60 21.64 -14.71
CA ASN A 205 7.36 20.52 -15.30
C ASN A 205 6.49 19.40 -15.91
N ALA A 206 5.26 19.25 -15.42
CA ALA A 206 4.32 18.21 -15.83
C ALA A 206 2.86 18.74 -15.83
N PRO A 207 2.56 19.77 -16.65
CA PRO A 207 1.25 20.46 -16.63
C PRO A 207 0.06 19.55 -16.98
N HIS A 208 0.30 18.42 -17.66
CA HIS A 208 -0.73 17.44 -18.03
C HIS A 208 -1.34 16.71 -16.82
N LEU A 209 -0.71 16.79 -15.65
CA LEU A 209 -1.21 16.20 -14.40
C LEU A 209 -2.27 17.08 -13.72
N PHE A 210 -2.47 18.29 -14.22
CA PHE A 210 -3.38 19.30 -13.69
C PHE A 210 -4.48 19.60 -14.72
N PRO A 211 -5.65 20.07 -14.28
CA PRO A 211 -6.69 20.50 -15.20
C PRO A 211 -6.14 21.61 -16.09
N LYS A 212 -6.40 21.50 -17.40
CA LYS A 212 -6.13 22.61 -18.31
C LYS A 212 -6.97 23.79 -17.86
N ALA A 213 -6.37 24.98 -17.80
CA ALA A 213 -7.12 26.20 -17.52
C ALA A 213 -8.24 26.33 -18.57
N GLU A 214 -9.49 26.12 -18.15
CA GLU A 214 -10.66 26.50 -18.95
C GLU A 214 -10.84 28.02 -18.82
N GLY A 215 -10.03 28.75 -19.60
CA GLY A 215 -10.08 30.19 -19.76
C GLY A 215 -10.18 30.54 -21.24
N THR A 216 -11.41 30.82 -21.67
CA THR A 216 -11.87 31.51 -22.90
C THR A 216 -11.41 30.97 -24.27
N GLY A 217 -12.34 30.32 -24.98
CA GLY A 217 -12.34 30.29 -26.44
C GLY A 217 -12.22 28.90 -27.06
N GLY A 218 -13.33 28.17 -27.10
CA GLY A 218 -13.50 27.13 -28.11
C GLY A 218 -13.41 27.75 -29.51
N GLY A 219 -12.44 27.29 -30.31
CA GLY A 219 -12.55 27.26 -31.76
C GLY A 219 -12.43 28.59 -32.51
N GLY A 220 -11.33 29.30 -32.34
CA GLY A 220 -10.89 30.30 -33.31
C GLY A 220 -9.40 30.12 -33.58
N HIS A 221 -9.04 29.52 -34.72
CA HIS A 221 -7.67 29.49 -35.21
C HIS A 221 -7.12 30.93 -35.27
N LYS A 222 -6.39 31.36 -34.24
CA LYS A 222 -5.43 32.46 -34.38
C LYS A 222 -4.06 31.82 -34.47
N SER A 223 -3.63 31.69 -35.72
CA SER A 223 -2.22 31.56 -36.09
C SER A 223 -1.42 32.49 -35.17
N GLY A 224 -0.59 31.90 -34.32
CA GLY A 224 0.33 32.61 -33.42
C GLY A 224 1.48 33.24 -34.20
N GLY A 225 1.15 34.11 -35.16
CA GLY A 225 2.05 35.13 -35.66
C GLY A 225 2.10 36.23 -34.62
N SER A 226 2.96 36.06 -33.62
CA SER A 226 3.50 37.21 -32.89
C SER A 226 3.91 38.25 -33.94
N ASN A 227 3.42 39.49 -33.82
CA ASN A 227 3.71 40.64 -34.67
C ASN A 227 5.20 41.06 -34.55
N LEU A 228 6.10 40.11 -34.75
CA LEU A 228 7.53 40.30 -34.83
C LEU A 228 7.83 40.80 -36.23
N VAL A 229 7.88 42.13 -36.34
CA VAL A 229 8.31 42.75 -37.58
C VAL A 229 9.83 42.79 -37.60
N ARG A 230 10.43 42.32 -38.69
CA ARG A 230 11.89 42.26 -38.85
C ARG A 230 12.58 43.63 -38.74
N SER A 231 11.85 44.71 -39.06
CA SER A 231 12.32 46.10 -39.02
C SER A 231 12.44 46.65 -37.60
N LYS A 232 11.68 46.11 -36.64
CA LYS A 232 11.63 46.57 -35.24
C LYS A 232 12.57 45.81 -34.31
N MET A 233 13.21 44.75 -34.80
CA MET A 233 14.19 43.97 -34.02
C MET A 233 15.56 44.65 -33.99
N THR A 234 16.15 44.69 -32.79
CA THR A 234 17.56 44.98 -32.55
C THR A 234 18.46 43.87 -33.12
N SER A 235 19.76 44.15 -33.30
CA SER A 235 20.72 43.15 -33.80
C SER A 235 20.80 41.91 -32.91
N LEU A 236 20.62 42.07 -31.59
CA LEU A 236 20.63 40.97 -30.63
C LEU A 236 19.38 40.08 -30.76
N GLU A 237 18.21 40.69 -30.91
CA GLU A 237 16.95 39.96 -31.12
C GLU A 237 16.94 39.19 -32.44
N LYS A 238 17.52 39.76 -33.51
CA LYS A 238 17.71 39.07 -34.79
C LYS A 238 18.59 37.83 -34.63
N HIS A 239 19.72 37.96 -33.94
CA HIS A 239 20.64 36.85 -33.70
C HIS A 239 19.96 35.71 -32.94
N ASN A 240 19.31 36.03 -31.82
CA ASN A 240 18.61 35.04 -30.99
C ASN A 240 17.45 34.38 -31.74
N TYR A 241 16.71 35.14 -32.54
CA TYR A 241 15.61 34.59 -33.35
C TYR A 241 16.12 33.64 -34.44
N ILE A 242 17.18 34.01 -35.16
CA ILE A 242 17.79 33.16 -36.19
C ILE A 242 18.40 31.91 -35.56
N GLN A 243 19.02 32.01 -34.38
CA GLN A 243 19.57 30.85 -33.68
C GLN A 243 18.48 29.86 -33.25
N LYS A 244 17.31 30.37 -32.83
CA LYS A 244 16.21 29.53 -32.31
C LYS A 244 15.28 28.97 -33.40
N TYR A 245 15.04 29.73 -34.47
CA TYR A 245 14.04 29.39 -35.49
C TYR A 245 14.63 29.25 -36.91
N GLY A 246 15.91 29.59 -37.10
CA GLY A 246 16.59 29.54 -38.39
C GLY A 246 16.40 30.79 -39.25
N GLN A 247 17.31 30.98 -40.19
CA GLN A 247 17.33 32.16 -41.08
C GLN A 247 16.08 32.23 -41.99
N GLN A 248 15.55 31.08 -42.42
CA GLN A 248 14.35 31.04 -43.27
C GLN A 248 13.08 31.47 -42.51
N ALA A 249 12.97 31.18 -41.22
CA ALA A 249 11.87 31.65 -40.41
C ALA A 249 11.95 33.17 -40.20
N TYR A 250 13.17 33.71 -40.01
CA TYR A 250 13.39 35.15 -39.90
C TYR A 250 12.99 35.91 -41.17
N LEU A 251 13.31 35.39 -42.35
CA LEU A 251 12.95 36.03 -43.63
C LEU A 251 11.45 35.99 -43.95
N LYS A 252 10.71 35.06 -43.35
CA LYS A 252 9.24 34.98 -43.45
C LYS A 252 8.53 36.00 -42.55
N LEU A 253 9.24 36.68 -41.66
CA LEU A 253 8.66 37.75 -40.84
C LEU A 253 8.32 38.98 -41.70
N PRO A 254 7.19 39.66 -41.42
CA PRO A 254 6.81 40.90 -42.10
C PRO A 254 7.89 41.99 -42.02
N LYS A 255 7.95 42.84 -43.04
CA LYS A 255 8.84 44.01 -43.13
C LYS A 255 8.04 45.31 -43.18
N GLU A 256 7.42 45.71 -42.08
CA GLU A 256 6.87 47.08 -41.90
C GLU A 256 7.09 47.63 -40.49
#